data_AF-A0A2A2IKA2-F1
#
_entry.id   AF-A0A2A2IKA2-F1
#
_cell.length_a   1.000
_cell.length_b   1.000
_cell.length_c   1.000
_cell.angle_alpha   90.00
_cell.angle_beta   90.00
_cell.angle_gamma   90.00
#
_symmetry.space_group_name_H-M   'P 1'
#
loop_
_entity.id
_entity.type
_entity.pdbx_description
1 polymer ?
#
loop_
_entity_poly.entity_id
_entity_poly.type
_entity_poly.pdbx_seq_one_letter_code
_entity_poly.pdbx_strand_id
1 'polypeptide(L)' 'VPEAYVQAVFAELNRRPRKCLGYKTPYEVHYSKKLHLA' A
#
# COMPACT_ATOMS: atom_id res chain seq x y z
N VAL A 1 -16.15 -5.42 -13.39
CA VAL A 1 -15.29 -4.32 -12.88
C VAL A 1 -14.06 -4.25 -13.76
N PRO A 2 -13.66 -3.10 -14.29
CA PRO A 2 -12.45 -2.99 -15.11
C PRO A 2 -11.20 -3.34 -14.31
N GLU A 3 -10.25 -4.04 -14.90
CA GLU A 3 -8.97 -4.40 -14.25
C GLU A 3 -8.22 -3.16 -13.72
N ALA A 4 -8.22 -2.08 -14.51
CA ALA A 4 -7.61 -0.82 -14.12
C ALA A 4 -8.19 -0.24 -12.81
N TYR A 5 -9.50 -0.42 -12.58
CA TYR A 5 -10.15 0.01 -11.34
C TYR A 5 -9.69 -0.84 -10.14
N VAL A 6 -9.61 -2.17 -10.33
CA VAL A 6 -9.10 -3.08 -9.30
C VAL A 6 -7.67 -2.69 -8.92
N GLN A 7 -6.80 -2.50 -9.90
CA GLN A 7 -5.39 -2.12 -9.67
C GLN A 7 -5.25 -0.77 -8.96
N ALA A 8 -6.09 0.21 -9.31
CA ALA A 8 -6.11 1.51 -8.64
C ALA A 8 -6.44 1.38 -7.14
N VAL A 9 -7.50 0.62 -6.81
CA VAL A 9 -7.90 0.38 -5.41
C VAL A 9 -6.83 -0.42 -4.66
N PHE A 10 -6.25 -1.44 -5.28
CA PHE A 10 -5.15 -2.21 -4.67
C PHE A 10 -3.94 -1.31 -4.38
N ALA A 11 -3.56 -0.43 -5.29
CA ALA A 11 -2.47 0.51 -5.10
C ALA A 11 -2.74 1.47 -3.94
N GLU A 12 -3.96 2.01 -3.84
CA GLU A 12 -4.37 2.88 -2.74
C GLU A 12 -4.28 2.15 -1.38
N LEU A 13 -4.85 0.95 -1.30
CA LEU A 13 -4.86 0.16 -0.06
C LEU A 13 -3.45 -0.20 0.41
N ASN A 14 -2.59 -0.60 -0.52
CA ASN A 14 -1.24 -1.08 -0.24
C ASN A 14 -0.25 0.05 0.08
N ARG A 15 -0.51 1.28 -0.39
CA ARG A 15 0.31 2.47 -0.10
C ARG A 15 -0.16 3.24 1.14
N ARG A 16 -1.26 2.84 1.79
CA ARG A 16 -1.81 3.57 2.94
C ARG A 16 -1.11 3.20 4.25
N PRO A 17 -0.48 4.16 4.97
CA PRO A 17 0.07 3.93 6.30
C PRO A 17 -0.98 3.42 7.29
N ARG A 18 -0.64 2.42 8.11
CA ARG A 18 -1.55 1.86 9.12
C ARG A 18 -0.96 1.97 10.52
N LYS A 19 -1.74 2.50 11.46
CA LYS A 19 -1.33 2.64 12.88
C LYS A 19 -0.89 1.30 13.48
N CYS A 20 -1.61 0.22 13.20
CA CYS A 20 -1.29 -1.13 13.69
C CYS A 20 0.03 -1.72 13.11
N LEU A 21 0.58 -1.13 12.05
CA LEU A 21 1.85 -1.52 11.44
C LEU A 21 3.00 -0.57 11.82
N GLY A 22 2.83 0.25 12.87
CA GLY A 22 3.79 1.28 13.23
C GLY A 22 3.87 2.39 12.18
N TYR A 23 2.73 2.75 11.58
CA TYR A 23 2.61 3.71 10.46
C TYR A 23 3.33 3.29 9.17
N LYS A 24 3.72 2.02 9.04
CA LYS A 24 4.13 1.46 7.74
C LYS A 24 2.93 1.13 6.87
N THR A 25 3.14 1.09 5.56
CA THR A 25 2.15 0.63 4.59
C THR A 25 2.15 -0.90 4.49
N PRO A 26 1.02 -1.54 4.10
CA PRO A 26 0.99 -2.98 3.87
C PRO A 26 2.07 -3.46 2.87
N TYR A 27 2.32 -2.68 1.82
CA TYR A 27 3.37 -2.99 0.85
C TYR A 27 4.76 -3.04 1.50
N GLU A 28 5.07 -2.06 2.36
CA GLU A 28 6.38 -2.01 3.01
C GLU A 28 6.63 -3.17 3.95
N VAL A 29 5.58 -3.62 4.64
CA VAL A 29 5.66 -4.79 5.52
C VAL A 29 5.80 -6.07 4.71
N HIS A 30 4.98 -6.25 3.67
CA HIS A 30 4.98 -7.48 2.87
C HIS A 30 6.28 -7.67 2.08
N TYR A 31 6.78 -6.61 1.43
CA TYR A 31 8.00 -6.67 0.62
C TYR A 31 9.27 -6.31 1.40
N SER A 32 9.15 -5.98 2.69
CA SER A 32 10.28 -5.50 3.52
C SER A 32 11.06 -4.35 2.85
N LYS A 33 10.37 -3.51 2.08
CA LYS A 33 10.95 -2.42 1.28
C LYS A 33 10.28 -1.11 1.67
N LYS A 34 11.05 -0.08 2.01
CA LYS A 34 10.48 1.26 2.26
C LYS A 34 9.93 1.88 0.95
N LEU A 35 8.74 2.45 1.04
CA LEU A 35 8.19 3.31 -0.01
C LEU A 35 8.60 4.74 0.34
N HIS A 36 9.42 5.37 -0.51
CA HIS A 36 9.63 6.81 -0.44
C HIS A 36 8.37 7.49 -0.98
N LEU A 37 7.31 7.50 -0.18
CA LEU A 37 6.12 8.30 -0.47
C LEU A 37 6.56 9.76 -0.37
N ALA A 38 6.72 10.41 -1.53
CA ALA A 38 7.07 11.83 -1.65
C ALA A 38 5.92 12.71 -1.15
#